data_AF-A0A1Y1UV69-F1
#
_entry.id   AF-A0A1Y1UV69-F1
#
_cell.length_a   1.000
_cell.length_b   1.000
_cell.length_c   1.000
_cell.angle_alpha   90.00
_cell.angle_beta   90.00
_cell.angle_gamma   90.00
#
_symmetry.space_group_name_H-M   'P 1'
#
loop_
_entity.id
_entity.type
_entity.pdbx_description
1 polymer ?
#
loop_
_entity_poly.entity_id
_entity_poly.type
_entity_poly.pdbx_seq_one_letter_code
_entity_poly.pdbx_strand_id
1 'polypeptide(L)'
;MQKKSNEMETKINTYIHKKKTENNESNKKEFIDQNKYKKEMCSRTCPARINRNQQLKLNIIKNEVGPLDRSVTDNDNDNKNGKSKSKDSQNIDNNGLSERINNIKEHLNIVTPLPPKMYERIKVLEDKIMKIEREFPTWATIHFNQPNKNLNNMDKLT
;
A
#
# COMPACT_ATOMS: atom_id res chain seq x y z
N MET A 1 -37.25 3.71 -58.94
CA MET A 1 -36.14 4.23 -58.09
C MET A 1 -35.80 3.30 -56.91
N GLN A 2 -36.76 2.59 -56.30
CA GLN A 2 -36.49 1.63 -55.19
C GLN A 2 -35.36 0.61 -55.45
N LYS A 3 -35.30 -0.05 -56.62
CA LYS A 3 -34.29 -1.10 -56.90
C LYS A 3 -32.85 -0.61 -56.80
N LYS A 4 -32.54 0.61 -57.26
CA LYS A 4 -31.20 1.21 -57.14
C LYS A 4 -30.85 1.55 -55.70
N SER A 5 -31.85 1.93 -54.89
CA SER A 5 -31.67 2.21 -53.45
C SER A 5 -31.33 0.94 -52.67
N ASN A 6 -32.06 -0.16 -52.92
CA ASN A 6 -31.80 -1.44 -52.27
C ASN A 6 -30.44 -2.02 -52.67
N GLU A 7 -30.02 -1.85 -53.94
CA GLU A 7 -28.69 -2.28 -54.39
C GLU A 7 -27.56 -1.47 -53.74
N MET A 8 -27.77 -0.17 -53.48
CA MET A 8 -26.82 0.64 -52.74
C MET A 8 -26.74 0.20 -51.26
N GLU A 9 -27.87 -0.07 -50.62
CA GLU A 9 -27.88 -0.56 -49.23
C GLU A 9 -27.18 -1.91 -49.07
N THR A 10 -27.37 -2.84 -50.00
CA THR A 10 -26.66 -4.13 -49.94
C THR A 10 -25.16 -3.96 -50.11
N LYS A 11 -24.71 -3.05 -51.01
CA LYS A 11 -23.28 -2.70 -51.17
C LYS A 11 -22.72 -2.07 -49.90
N ILE A 12 -23.45 -1.12 -49.29
CA ILE A 12 -23.07 -0.48 -48.03
C ILE A 12 -22.94 -1.51 -46.91
N ASN A 13 -23.94 -2.37 -46.74
CA ASN A 13 -23.93 -3.41 -45.71
C ASN A 13 -22.80 -4.42 -45.90
N THR A 14 -22.54 -4.82 -47.15
CA THR A 14 -21.41 -5.71 -47.49
C THR A 14 -20.07 -5.05 -47.12
N TYR A 15 -19.91 -3.77 -47.45
CA TYR A 15 -18.71 -3.02 -47.11
C TYR A 15 -18.53 -2.87 -45.59
N ILE A 16 -19.60 -2.54 -44.86
CA ILE A 16 -19.60 -2.46 -43.40
C ILE A 16 -19.22 -3.82 -42.80
N HIS A 17 -19.79 -4.92 -43.30
CA HIS A 17 -19.43 -6.26 -42.86
C HIS A 17 -17.95 -6.55 -43.08
N LYS A 18 -17.44 -6.29 -44.29
CA LYS A 18 -16.03 -6.46 -44.60
C LYS A 18 -15.14 -5.69 -43.63
N LYS A 19 -15.42 -4.40 -43.39
CA LYS A 19 -14.65 -3.57 -42.46
C LYS A 19 -14.75 -4.04 -41.02
N LYS A 20 -15.93 -4.47 -40.57
CA LYS A 20 -16.11 -5.06 -39.24
C LYS A 20 -15.29 -6.33 -39.08
N THR A 21 -15.25 -7.19 -40.10
CA THR A 21 -14.45 -8.43 -40.08
C THR A 21 -12.96 -8.12 -40.02
N GLU A 22 -12.45 -7.24 -40.88
CA GLU A 22 -11.05 -6.79 -40.87
C GLU A 22 -10.65 -6.22 -39.51
N ASN A 23 -11.48 -5.34 -38.94
CA ASN A 23 -11.22 -4.73 -37.65
C ASN A 23 -11.28 -5.76 -36.51
N ASN A 24 -12.22 -6.69 -36.57
CA ASN A 24 -12.33 -7.78 -35.59
C ASN A 24 -11.12 -8.71 -35.65
N GLU A 25 -10.62 -9.04 -36.85
CA GLU A 25 -9.39 -9.82 -37.02
C GLU A 25 -8.16 -9.10 -36.48
N SER A 26 -8.04 -7.79 -36.73
CA SER A 26 -6.97 -6.96 -36.16
C SER A 26 -7.03 -6.95 -34.63
N ASN A 27 -8.21 -6.67 -34.07
CA ASN A 27 -8.41 -6.64 -32.63
C ASN A 27 -8.15 -8.00 -31.96
N LYS A 28 -8.53 -9.10 -32.60
CA LYS A 28 -8.25 -10.45 -32.08
C LYS A 28 -6.75 -10.73 -32.03
N LYS A 29 -6.01 -10.31 -33.05
CA LYS A 29 -4.55 -10.51 -33.11
C LYS A 29 -3.81 -9.70 -32.05
N GLU A 30 -4.26 -8.49 -31.78
CA GLU A 30 -3.61 -7.56 -30.84
C GLU A 30 -4.02 -7.81 -29.37
N PHE A 31 -5.31 -8.01 -29.11
CA PHE A 31 -5.85 -7.97 -27.75
C PHE A 31 -6.19 -9.32 -27.14
N ILE A 32 -6.06 -10.44 -27.88
CA ILE A 32 -6.32 -11.78 -27.34
C ILE A 32 -5.03 -12.58 -27.27
N ASP A 33 -4.84 -13.28 -26.15
CA ASP A 33 -3.69 -14.17 -25.99
C ASP A 33 -3.79 -15.37 -26.95
N GLN A 34 -2.88 -15.41 -27.94
CA GLN A 34 -2.85 -16.45 -28.97
C GLN A 34 -2.55 -17.84 -28.40
N ASN A 35 -1.82 -17.93 -27.28
CA ASN A 35 -1.46 -19.20 -26.67
C ASN A 35 -2.64 -19.86 -25.94
N LYS A 36 -3.63 -19.05 -25.52
CA LYS A 36 -4.85 -19.50 -24.83
C LYS A 36 -6.09 -19.42 -25.74
N TYR A 37 -5.91 -19.04 -26.99
CA TYR A 37 -7.01 -18.74 -27.90
C TYR A 37 -7.84 -19.99 -28.21
N LYS A 38 -9.15 -19.91 -27.93
CA LYS A 38 -10.19 -20.78 -28.48
C LYS A 38 -11.10 -19.93 -29.34
N LYS A 39 -11.70 -20.53 -30.38
CA LYS A 39 -12.51 -19.87 -31.44
C LYS A 39 -13.64 -18.95 -30.92
N GLU A 40 -14.06 -19.14 -29.66
CA GLU A 40 -15.16 -18.43 -29.00
C GLU A 40 -14.73 -17.40 -27.95
N MET A 41 -13.43 -17.20 -27.74
CA MET A 41 -12.94 -16.29 -26.70
C MET A 41 -12.87 -14.85 -27.20
N CYS A 42 -13.12 -13.89 -26.30
CA CYS A 42 -12.98 -12.47 -26.54
C CYS A 42 -11.92 -11.85 -25.62
N SER A 43 -11.52 -10.61 -25.90
CA SER A 43 -10.52 -9.89 -25.08
C SER A 43 -10.94 -9.71 -23.62
N ARG A 44 -12.25 -9.75 -23.31
CA ARG A 44 -12.75 -9.71 -21.93
C ARG A 44 -12.43 -10.98 -21.15
N THR A 45 -12.42 -12.14 -21.82
CA THR A 45 -12.19 -13.45 -21.19
C THR A 45 -10.74 -13.92 -21.27
N CYS A 46 -10.03 -13.53 -22.34
CA CYS A 46 -8.63 -13.87 -22.57
C CYS A 46 -7.85 -12.68 -23.12
N PRO A 47 -7.55 -11.66 -22.30
CA PRO A 47 -6.75 -10.52 -22.73
C PRO A 47 -5.31 -10.95 -23.03
N ALA A 48 -4.73 -10.42 -24.11
CA ALA A 48 -3.30 -10.49 -24.37
C ALA A 48 -2.51 -9.78 -23.26
N ARG A 49 -1.30 -10.29 -22.97
CA ARG A 49 -0.44 -9.68 -21.95
C ARG A 49 0.14 -8.36 -22.49
N ILE A 50 -0.15 -7.27 -21.79
CA ILE A 50 0.29 -5.92 -22.19
C ILE A 50 1.79 -5.73 -21.88
N ASN A 51 2.56 -5.31 -22.89
CA ASN A 51 3.92 -4.85 -22.68
C ASN A 51 3.94 -3.36 -22.27
N ARG A 52 3.94 -3.11 -20.95
CA ARG A 52 3.92 -1.75 -20.40
C ARG A 52 5.09 -0.88 -20.85
N ASN A 53 6.25 -1.47 -21.17
CA ASN A 53 7.43 -0.72 -21.61
C ASN A 53 7.27 -0.16 -23.04
N GLN A 54 6.42 -0.78 -23.88
CA GLN A 54 6.10 -0.27 -25.21
C GLN A 54 4.99 0.78 -25.17
N GLN A 55 4.04 0.67 -24.24
CA GLN A 55 2.84 1.51 -24.21
C GLN A 55 2.99 2.74 -23.29
N LEU A 56 3.88 2.70 -22.30
CA LEU A 56 4.11 3.82 -21.39
C LEU A 56 5.32 4.65 -21.86
N LYS A 57 5.07 5.91 -22.22
CA LYS A 57 6.13 6.92 -22.32
C LYS A 57 6.34 7.51 -20.93
N LEU A 58 7.39 7.07 -20.23
CA LEU A 58 7.75 7.64 -18.93
C LEU A 58 8.42 9.00 -19.15
N ASN A 59 7.75 10.08 -18.75
CA ASN A 59 8.41 11.37 -18.53
C ASN A 59 9.01 11.34 -17.13
N ILE A 60 10.20 10.75 -17.00
CA ILE A 60 10.93 10.71 -15.73
C ILE A 60 11.49 12.11 -15.49
N ILE A 61 10.82 12.88 -14.63
CA ILE A 61 11.35 14.15 -14.13
C ILE A 61 12.38 13.79 -13.07
N LYS A 62 13.66 13.95 -13.42
CA LYS A 62 14.75 13.90 -12.44
C LYS A 62 14.86 15.28 -11.80
N ASN A 63 14.29 15.43 -10.62
CA ASN A 63 14.58 16.59 -9.80
C ASN A 63 15.98 16.37 -9.22
N GLU A 64 16.95 17.21 -9.58
CA GLU A 64 18.33 17.12 -9.08
C GLU A 64 18.42 17.35 -7.57
N VAL A 65 17.43 18.04 -7.01
CA VAL A 65 17.33 18.34 -5.58
C VAL A 65 15.90 18.05 -5.13
N GLY A 66 15.73 16.93 -4.42
CA GLY A 66 14.48 16.59 -3.78
C GLY A 66 14.22 17.46 -2.56
N PRO A 67 12.97 17.52 -2.06
CA PRO A 67 12.68 18.12 -0.75
C PRO A 67 13.56 17.55 0.38
N LEU A 68 14.01 16.30 0.23
CA LEU A 68 14.87 15.57 1.16
C LEU A 68 16.35 15.99 1.11
N ASP A 69 16.87 16.45 -0.04
CA ASP A 69 18.27 16.90 -0.15
C ASP A 69 18.51 18.19 0.63
N ARG A 70 17.48 19.03 0.79
CA ARG A 70 17.54 20.27 1.57
C ARG A 70 17.64 20.02 3.08
N SER A 71 17.14 18.88 3.56
CA SER A 71 17.21 18.53 4.99
C SER A 71 18.57 17.97 5.43
N VAL A 72 19.50 17.74 4.51
CA VAL A 72 20.83 17.18 4.84
C VAL A 72 21.94 18.25 4.87
N THR A 73 21.67 19.45 4.36
CA THR A 73 22.66 20.55 4.26
C THR A 73 22.48 21.67 5.27
N ASP A 74 21.69 21.48 6.33
CA ASP A 74 21.64 22.43 7.46
C ASP A 74 22.74 22.13 8.50
N ASN A 75 23.97 21.92 8.02
CA ASN A 75 25.17 22.05 8.84
C ASN A 75 26.25 22.74 8.01
N ASP A 76 26.76 23.84 8.57
CA ASP A 76 27.91 24.63 8.15
C ASP A 76 27.68 25.77 7.15
N ASN A 77 27.51 26.96 7.77
CA ASN A 77 27.78 28.32 7.29
C ASN A 77 26.59 29.11 6.70
N ASP A 78 25.90 29.88 7.55
CA ASP A 78 26.14 31.33 7.53
C ASP A 78 25.51 32.08 8.72
N ASN A 79 26.39 32.73 9.48
CA ASN A 79 26.03 33.82 10.38
C ASN A 79 25.60 35.03 9.55
N LYS A 80 24.34 35.47 9.65
CA LYS A 80 23.97 36.89 9.85
C LYS A 80 22.47 37.11 10.03
N ASN A 81 22.15 37.59 11.24
CA ASN A 81 21.05 38.48 11.58
C ASN A 81 19.61 38.00 11.38
N GLY A 82 19.03 37.44 12.45
CA GLY A 82 17.58 37.42 12.63
C GLY A 82 17.16 36.65 13.86
N LYS A 83 16.84 37.36 14.93
CA LYS A 83 16.27 36.80 16.17
C LYS A 83 15.13 35.82 15.87
N SER A 84 15.30 34.55 16.19
CA SER A 84 14.21 33.73 16.71
C SER A 84 14.75 32.64 17.62
N LYS A 85 14.14 32.59 18.80
CA LYS A 85 14.40 31.60 19.84
C LYS A 85 13.95 30.23 19.33
N SER A 86 14.86 29.27 19.26
CA SER A 86 14.52 27.85 19.29
C SER A 86 15.62 27.07 20.01
N LYS A 87 15.54 27.09 21.35
CA LYS A 87 15.92 25.89 22.12
C LYS A 87 14.94 24.83 21.65
N ASP A 88 15.33 23.89 20.78
CA ASP A 88 14.70 22.56 20.60
C ASP A 88 15.38 21.74 19.47
N SER A 89 16.71 21.76 19.36
CA SER A 89 17.45 20.88 18.43
C SER A 89 17.91 19.57 19.09
N GLN A 90 17.10 18.98 19.97
CA GLN A 90 17.42 17.70 20.64
C GLN A 90 16.31 16.65 20.58
N ASN A 91 15.22 16.88 19.82
CA ASN A 91 14.00 16.08 19.96
C ASN A 91 13.50 15.38 18.68
N ILE A 92 14.36 15.21 17.67
CA ILE A 92 13.92 14.66 16.37
C ILE A 92 14.03 13.12 16.30
N ASP A 93 14.90 12.48 17.08
CA ASP A 93 15.18 11.04 16.89
C ASP A 93 14.31 10.07 17.73
N ASN A 94 13.39 10.58 18.56
CA ASN A 94 12.59 9.74 19.47
C ASN A 94 11.07 9.86 19.29
N ASN A 95 10.59 10.57 18.26
CA ASN A 95 9.17 10.91 18.20
C ASN A 95 8.28 9.68 17.99
N GLY A 96 8.64 8.81 17.03
CA GLY A 96 7.88 7.57 16.77
C GLY A 96 7.98 6.54 17.91
N LEU A 97 9.12 6.44 18.58
CA LEU A 97 9.27 5.55 19.75
C LEU A 97 8.44 6.04 20.94
N SER A 98 8.44 7.35 21.17
CA SER A 98 7.64 7.98 22.23
C SER A 98 6.16 7.84 21.97
N GLU A 99 5.72 8.01 20.71
CA GLU A 99 4.33 7.77 20.29
C GLU A 99 3.92 6.32 20.53
N ARG A 100 4.73 5.35 20.10
CA ARG A 100 4.46 3.92 20.32
C ARG A 100 4.32 3.59 21.80
N ILE A 101 5.21 4.13 22.64
CA ILE A 101 5.16 3.94 24.10
C ILE A 101 3.88 4.54 24.68
N ASN A 102 3.46 5.71 24.21
CA ASN A 102 2.21 6.33 24.64
C ASN A 102 0.98 5.51 24.20
N ASN A 103 0.97 4.99 22.98
CA ASN A 103 -0.11 4.13 22.49
C ASN A 103 -0.22 2.84 23.32
N ILE A 104 0.92 2.23 23.67
CA ILE A 104 0.93 1.03 24.54
C ILE A 104 0.47 1.39 25.96
N LYS A 105 0.89 2.54 26.49
CA LYS A 105 0.44 3.05 27.79
C LYS A 105 -1.08 3.20 27.84
N GLU A 106 -1.66 3.81 26.79
CA GLU A 106 -3.10 4.00 26.65
C GLU A 106 -3.82 2.65 26.55
N HIS A 107 -3.30 1.74 25.72
CA HIS A 107 -3.86 0.39 25.57
C HIS A 107 -3.86 -0.40 26.89
N LEU A 108 -2.79 -0.30 27.69
CA LEU A 108 -2.70 -0.94 29.01
C LEU A 108 -3.40 -0.15 30.13
N ASN A 109 -4.05 0.96 29.79
CA ASN A 109 -4.75 1.90 30.68
C ASN A 109 -3.92 2.28 31.91
N ILE A 110 -2.65 2.63 31.69
CA ILE A 110 -1.74 3.06 32.76
C ILE A 110 -1.96 4.56 33.02
N VAL A 111 -2.61 4.89 34.14
CA VAL A 111 -2.90 6.29 34.51
C VAL A 111 -1.63 7.03 34.98
N THR A 112 -0.65 6.31 35.51
CA THR A 112 0.58 6.89 36.06
C THR A 112 1.40 7.61 34.97
N PRO A 113 1.97 8.80 35.25
CA PRO A 113 2.91 9.43 34.35
C PRO A 113 4.15 8.55 34.16
N LEU A 114 4.60 8.43 32.90
CA LEU A 114 5.77 7.62 32.58
C LEU A 114 7.06 8.36 32.99
N PRO A 115 8.07 7.65 33.51
CA PRO A 115 9.36 8.26 33.87
C PRO A 115 10.06 8.96 32.69
N PRO A 116 10.98 9.89 32.93
CA PRO A 116 11.63 10.64 31.85
C PRO A 116 12.56 9.77 30.99
N LYS A 117 13.25 8.78 31.59
CA LYS A 117 14.19 7.93 30.87
C LYS A 117 13.49 6.80 30.13
N MET A 118 13.90 6.53 28.89
CA MET A 118 13.30 5.52 28.02
C MET A 118 13.22 4.12 28.64
N TYR A 119 14.33 3.63 29.19
CA TYR A 119 14.39 2.31 29.82
C TYR A 119 13.41 2.16 31.00
N GLU A 120 13.27 3.21 31.81
CA GLU A 120 12.35 3.22 32.94
C GLU A 120 10.87 3.18 32.46
N ARG A 121 10.56 3.80 31.30
CA ARG A 121 9.23 3.70 30.68
C ARG A 121 8.91 2.28 30.25
N ILE A 122 9.84 1.63 29.55
CA ILE A 122 9.69 0.25 29.07
C ILE A 122 9.47 -0.68 30.26
N LYS A 123 10.27 -0.53 31.32
CA LYS A 123 10.13 -1.32 32.54
C LYS A 123 8.72 -1.23 33.15
N VAL A 124 8.14 -0.04 33.24
CA VAL A 124 6.77 0.14 33.76
C VAL A 124 5.72 -0.58 32.91
N LEU A 125 5.88 -0.57 31.58
CA LEU A 125 4.99 -1.29 30.67
C LEU A 125 5.12 -2.82 30.84
N GLU A 126 6.35 -3.32 30.92
CA GLU A 126 6.66 -4.73 31.15
C GLU A 126 6.10 -5.23 32.48
N ASP A 127 6.31 -4.47 33.56
CA ASP A 127 5.78 -4.79 34.90
C ASP A 127 4.24 -4.88 34.89
N LYS A 128 3.56 -4.03 34.11
CA LYS A 128 2.10 -4.07 33.95
C LYS A 128 1.64 -5.31 33.18
N ILE A 129 2.35 -5.69 32.11
CA ILE A 129 2.06 -6.92 31.35
C ILE A 129 2.24 -8.15 32.25
N MET A 130 3.36 -8.25 32.98
CA MET A 130 3.60 -9.34 33.93
C MET A 130 2.52 -9.41 35.03
N LYS A 131 2.03 -8.26 35.50
CA LYS A 131 0.93 -8.22 36.47
C LYS A 131 -0.35 -8.82 35.88
N ILE A 132 -0.70 -8.48 34.64
CA ILE A 132 -1.88 -9.03 33.96
C ILE A 132 -1.73 -10.54 33.76
N GLU A 133 -0.55 -11.02 33.35
CA GLU A 133 -0.30 -12.46 33.20
C GLU A 133 -0.44 -13.23 34.51
N ARG A 134 -0.03 -12.62 35.63
CA ARG A 134 -0.13 -13.24 36.96
C ARG A 134 -1.55 -13.22 37.51
N GLU A 135 -2.27 -12.12 37.36
CA GLU A 135 -3.61 -11.94 37.92
C GLU A 135 -4.70 -12.60 37.05
N PHE A 136 -4.51 -12.64 35.74
CA PHE A 136 -5.50 -13.13 34.78
C PHE A 136 -4.88 -14.12 33.76
N PRO A 137 -4.40 -15.29 34.22
CA PRO A 137 -3.64 -16.22 33.38
C PRO A 137 -4.44 -16.72 32.17
N THR A 138 -5.70 -17.13 32.35
CA THR A 138 -6.54 -17.64 31.25
C THR A 138 -6.81 -16.58 30.18
N TRP A 139 -7.11 -15.35 30.61
CA TRP A 139 -7.31 -14.22 29.70
C TRP A 139 -6.02 -13.90 28.94
N ALA A 140 -4.89 -13.82 29.66
CA ALA A 140 -3.58 -13.56 29.07
C ALA A 140 -3.19 -14.63 28.06
N THR A 141 -3.47 -15.91 28.31
CA THR A 141 -3.19 -16.98 27.33
C THR A 141 -3.99 -16.82 26.05
N ILE A 142 -5.22 -16.32 26.10
CA ILE A 142 -6.03 -16.05 24.91
C ILE A 142 -5.47 -14.85 24.13
N HIS A 143 -5.22 -13.74 24.83
CA HIS A 143 -4.95 -12.44 24.21
C HIS A 143 -3.47 -12.12 23.96
N PHE A 144 -2.54 -12.71 24.72
CA PHE A 144 -1.10 -12.52 24.53
C PHE A 144 -0.48 -13.64 23.70
N ASN A 145 0.62 -13.31 23.03
CA ASN A 145 1.42 -14.26 22.28
C ASN A 145 2.48 -14.89 23.20
N GLN A 146 2.07 -15.88 23.99
CA GLN A 146 2.95 -16.56 24.94
C GLN A 146 3.74 -17.69 24.25
N PRO A 147 5.03 -17.88 24.60
CA PRO A 147 5.80 -19.02 24.10
C PRO A 147 5.16 -20.33 24.54
N ASN A 148 5.17 -21.34 23.67
CA ASN A 148 4.56 -22.67 23.89
C ASN A 148 3.03 -22.67 24.05
N LYS A 149 2.32 -21.70 23.45
CA LYS A 149 0.86 -21.75 23.30
C LYS A 149 0.46 -22.95 22.45
N ASN A 150 0.15 -24.08 23.10
CA ASN A 150 -0.41 -25.25 22.44
C ASN A 150 -1.87 -24.95 22.08
N LEU A 151 -2.11 -24.32 20.92
CA LEU A 151 -3.48 -23.99 20.45
C LEU A 151 -4.41 -25.23 20.44
N ASN A 152 -3.85 -26.42 20.28
CA ASN A 152 -4.59 -27.69 20.21
C ASN A 152 -5.35 -28.09 21.50
N ASN A 153 -5.09 -27.44 22.64
CA ASN A 153 -5.76 -27.74 23.91
C ASN A 153 -6.85 -26.73 24.30
N MET A 154 -7.02 -25.63 23.55
CA MET A 154 -8.00 -24.59 23.88
C MET A 154 -9.44 -24.97 23.49
N ASP A 155 -9.63 -25.93 22.58
CA ASP A 155 -10.94 -26.47 22.20
C ASP A 155 -11.66 -27.25 23.32
N LYS A 156 -10.99 -27.50 24.45
CA LYS A 156 -11.54 -28.22 25.62
C LYS A 156 -12.04 -27.30 26.75
N LEU A 157 -11.93 -25.98 26.60
CA LEU A 157 -12.38 -25.00 27.62
C LEU A 157 -13.60 -24.16 27.19
N THR A 158 -14.20 -24.44 26.03
CA THR A 158 -15.57 -24.04 25.66
C THR A 158 -16.55 -25.15 25.95
#